data_AF-A0A377TYS7-F1
#
_entry.id   AF-A0A377TYS7-F1
#
_cell.length_a   1.000
_cell.length_b   1.000
_cell.length_c   1.000
_cell.angle_alpha   90.00
_cell.angle_beta   90.00
_cell.angle_gamma   90.00
#
_symmetry.space_group_name_H-M   'P 1'
#
loop_
_entity.id
_entity.type
_entity.pdbx_description
1 polymer ?
#
loop_
_entity_poly.entity_id
_entity_poly.type
_entity_poly.pdbx_seq_one_letter_code
_entity_poly.pdbx_strand_id
1 'polypeptide(L)'
;MYRHRYAREKGLGNLFIGKISLQQTLVTMAMAIALATALMGLQGLRAALITLVLIWGLGWALKRTLGGQTGDTLGAAIELGELLFLLALL
;
A
#
# COMPACT_ATOMS: atom_id res chain seq x y z
N MET A 1 -3.04 -5.57 -2.37
CA MET A 1 -4.12 -6.29 -1.66
C MET A 1 -5.41 -6.47 -2.47
N TYR A 2 -6.06 -5.40 -2.94
CA TYR A 2 -7.25 -5.49 -3.79
C TYR A 2 -6.93 -6.17 -5.12
N ARG A 3 -7.71 -7.20 -5.52
CA ARG A 3 -7.49 -8.03 -6.73
C ARG A 3 -6.09 -8.69 -6.85
N HIS A 4 -5.36 -8.86 -5.75
CA HIS A 4 -4.15 -9.69 -5.76
C HIS A 4 -4.51 -11.14 -5.37
N ARG A 5 -3.85 -12.11 -6.02
CA ARG A 5 -3.92 -13.52 -5.64
C ARG A 5 -2.90 -13.78 -4.53
N TYR A 6 -3.30 -14.53 -3.51
CA TYR A 6 -2.36 -14.99 -2.49
C TYR A 6 -1.43 -16.04 -3.10
N ALA A 7 -0.12 -15.85 -2.96
CA ALA A 7 0.86 -16.71 -3.63
C ALA A 7 1.16 -18.03 -2.89
N ARG A 8 0.76 -18.18 -1.62
CA ARG A 8 0.95 -19.41 -0.82
C ARG A 8 -0.37 -20.14 -0.58
N GLU A 9 -0.29 -21.44 -0.28
CA GLU A 9 -1.46 -22.27 0.04
C GLU A 9 -2.07 -21.98 1.43
N LYS A 10 -1.23 -21.63 2.42
CA LYS A 10 -1.65 -21.30 3.80
C LYS A 10 -0.83 -20.12 4.35
N GLY A 11 -1.49 -19.26 5.14
CA GLY A 11 -0.85 -18.17 5.87
C GLY A 11 -1.81 -17.03 6.23
N LEU A 12 -1.46 -16.23 7.24
CA LEU A 12 -2.29 -15.14 7.78
C LEU A 12 -2.66 -14.08 6.72
N GLY A 13 -1.80 -13.89 5.70
CA GLY A 13 -2.08 -12.99 4.59
C GLY A 13 -3.33 -13.35 3.78
N ASN A 14 -3.79 -14.61 3.84
CA ASN A 14 -5.02 -15.07 3.20
C ASN A 14 -6.31 -14.53 3.88
N LEU A 15 -6.18 -13.92 5.07
CA LEU A 15 -7.29 -13.21 5.72
C LEU A 15 -7.63 -11.90 4.99
N PHE A 16 -6.65 -11.30 4.30
CA PHE A 16 -6.78 -9.96 3.73
C PHE A 16 -6.57 -9.93 2.20
N ILE A 17 -5.61 -10.69 1.67
CA ILE A 17 -5.27 -10.68 0.25
C ILE A 17 -6.42 -11.27 -0.58
N GLY A 18 -6.94 -10.50 -1.53
CA GLY A 18 -8.06 -10.89 -2.38
C GLY A 18 -9.45 -10.80 -1.73
N LYS A 19 -9.54 -10.42 -0.44
CA LYS A 19 -10.81 -10.30 0.30
C LYS A 19 -11.23 -8.86 0.60
N ILE A 20 -10.32 -7.91 0.41
CA ILE A 20 -10.62 -6.48 0.56
C ILE A 20 -11.43 -6.00 -0.63
N SER A 21 -12.47 -5.20 -0.38
CA SER A 21 -13.32 -4.61 -1.42
C SER A 21 -12.70 -3.34 -2.01
N LEU A 22 -13.17 -2.94 -3.20
CA LEU A 22 -12.76 -1.69 -3.82
C LEU A 22 -13.13 -0.50 -2.93
N GLN A 23 -14.34 -0.54 -2.35
CA GLN A 23 -14.84 0.51 -1.46
C GLN A 23 -13.94 0.68 -0.23
N GLN A 24 -13.56 -0.41 0.44
CA GLN A 24 -12.62 -0.35 1.58
C GLN A 24 -11.30 0.28 1.16
N THR A 25 -10.76 -0.12 0.00
CA THR A 25 -9.50 0.43 -0.52
C THR A 25 -9.60 1.93 -0.76
N LEU A 26 -10.67 2.39 -1.42
CA LEU A 26 -10.87 3.80 -1.73
C LEU A 26 -11.11 4.65 -0.47
N VAL A 27 -11.91 4.15 0.47
CA VAL A 27 -12.21 4.85 1.73
C VAL A 27 -10.95 5.01 2.57
N THR A 28 -10.18 3.93 2.78
CA THR A 28 -8.93 4.00 3.55
C THR A 28 -7.92 4.95 2.89
N MET A 29 -7.82 4.91 1.56
CA MET A 29 -6.92 5.81 0.82
C MET A 29 -7.33 7.27 0.93
N ALA A 30 -8.61 7.57 0.77
CA ALA A 30 -9.13 8.94 0.91
C ALA A 30 -8.91 9.48 2.33
N MET A 31 -9.17 8.65 3.35
CA MET A 31 -8.90 9.02 4.75
C MET A 31 -7.42 9.29 5.00
N ALA A 32 -6.52 8.43 4.52
CA ALA A 32 -5.08 8.60 4.72
C ALA A 32 -4.56 9.89 4.07
N ILE A 33 -4.98 10.18 2.82
CA ILE A 33 -4.61 11.41 2.12
C ILE A 33 -5.20 12.64 2.83
N ALA A 34 -6.46 12.58 3.25
CA ALA A 34 -7.11 13.67 3.97
C ALA A 34 -6.39 13.97 5.30
N LEU A 35 -6.03 12.94 6.08
CA LEU A 35 -5.30 13.09 7.33
C LEU A 35 -3.90 13.66 7.10
N ALA A 36 -3.14 13.13 6.13
CA ALA A 36 -1.81 13.66 5.80
C ALA A 36 -1.88 15.13 5.38
N THR A 37 -2.88 15.49 4.57
CA THR A 37 -3.09 16.87 4.12
C THR A 37 -3.55 17.78 5.26
N ALA A 38 -4.40 17.30 6.16
CA ALA A 38 -4.87 18.07 7.31
C ALA A 38 -3.74 18.38 8.30
N LEU A 39 -2.83 17.42 8.51
CA LEU A 39 -1.74 17.56 9.49
C LEU A 39 -0.51 18.29 8.93
N MET A 40 -0.19 18.11 7.64
CA MET A 40 1.06 18.59 7.02
C MET A 40 0.82 19.50 5.81
N GLY A 41 -0.43 19.88 5.54
CA GLY A 41 -0.79 20.75 4.42
C GLY A 41 -0.47 20.15 3.05
N LEU A 42 -0.08 21.02 2.11
CA LEU A 42 0.22 20.62 0.73
C LEU A 42 1.46 19.69 0.63
N GLN A 43 2.39 19.78 1.59
CA GLN A 43 3.54 18.88 1.66
C GLN A 43 3.09 17.45 1.98
N GLY A 44 2.19 17.29 2.95
CA GLY A 44 1.58 16.00 3.27
C GLY A 44 0.84 15.38 2.09
N LEU A 45 0.10 16.19 1.31
CA LEU A 45 -0.56 15.73 0.08
C LEU A 45 0.47 15.23 -0.94
N ARG A 46 1.53 16.01 -1.21
CA ARG A 46 2.58 15.62 -2.17
C ARG A 46 3.29 14.35 -1.75
N ALA A 47 3.68 14.24 -0.48
CA ALA A 47 4.31 13.04 0.07
C ALA A 47 3.40 11.81 -0.06
N ALA A 48 2.11 11.94 0.30
CA ALA A 48 1.14 10.85 0.17
C ALA A 48 0.99 10.37 -1.29
N LEU A 49 0.93 11.30 -2.25
CA LEU A 49 0.83 10.96 -3.67
C LEU A 49 2.10 10.27 -4.20
N ILE A 50 3.29 10.77 -3.82
CA ILE A 50 4.58 10.15 -4.20
C ILE A 50 4.66 8.73 -3.65
N THR A 51 4.40 8.55 -2.35
CA THR A 51 4.39 7.23 -1.70
C THR A 51 3.40 6.27 -2.37
N LEU A 52 2.21 6.76 -2.71
CA LEU A 52 1.18 5.94 -3.36
C LEU A 52 1.68 5.39 -4.71
N VAL A 53 2.30 6.24 -5.53
CA VAL A 53 2.84 5.84 -6.84
C VAL A 53 3.95 4.80 -6.66
N LEU A 54 4.87 5.03 -5.73
CA LEU A 54 6.01 4.13 -5.50
C LEU A 54 5.57 2.76 -4.95
N ILE A 55 4.66 2.74 -3.98
CA ILE A 55 4.12 1.50 -3.40
C ILE A 55 3.25 0.75 -4.41
N TRP A 56 2.52 1.47 -5.26
CA TRP A 56 1.80 0.83 -6.36
C TRP A 56 2.76 0.16 -7.35
N GLY A 57 3.85 0.83 -7.72
CA GLY A 57 4.91 0.28 -8.56
C GLY A 57 5.56 -0.97 -7.94
N LEU A 58 5.88 -0.91 -6.65
CA LEU A 58 6.39 -2.05 -5.88
C LEU A 58 5.40 -3.23 -5.91
N GLY A 59 4.12 -2.97 -5.64
CA GLY A 59 3.08 -4.00 -5.65
C GLY A 59 2.91 -4.66 -7.01
N TRP A 60 3.09 -3.91 -8.10
CA TRP A 60 3.09 -4.43 -9.46
C TRP A 60 4.33 -5.28 -9.77
N ALA A 61 5.52 -4.82 -9.38
CA ALA A 61 6.76 -5.56 -9.55
C ALA A 61 6.71 -6.91 -8.81
N LEU A 62 6.28 -6.90 -7.55
CA LEU A 62 6.10 -8.10 -6.72
C LEU A 62 5.08 -9.06 -7.32
N LYS A 63 3.98 -8.55 -7.87
CA LYS A 63 2.99 -9.38 -8.55
C LYS A 63 3.59 -10.10 -9.76
N ARG A 64 4.47 -9.43 -10.52
CA ARG A 64 5.13 -10.04 -11.69
C ARG A 64 6.20 -11.05 -11.32
N THR A 65 6.95 -10.82 -10.25
CA THR A 65 8.06 -11.72 -9.85
C THR A 65 7.57 -12.95 -9.08
N LEU A 66 6.56 -12.80 -8.22
CA LEU A 66 6.11 -13.86 -7.29
C LEU A 66 4.76 -14.48 -7.68
N GLY A 67 4.13 -14.00 -8.76
CA GLY A 67 2.81 -14.49 -9.20
C GLY A 67 1.65 -14.12 -8.26
N GLY A 68 1.89 -13.26 -7.26
CA GLY A 68 0.91 -12.87 -6.24
C GLY A 68 1.52 -12.01 -5.14
N GLN A 69 0.82 -11.90 -4.01
CA GLN A 69 1.34 -11.29 -2.77
C GLN A 69 1.35 -12.31 -1.63
N THR A 70 2.29 -12.16 -0.70
CA THR A 70 2.36 -12.89 0.58
C THR A 70 2.27 -11.93 1.77
N GLY A 71 2.21 -12.47 2.99
CA GLY A 71 2.27 -11.64 4.21
C GLY A 71 3.57 -10.85 4.30
N ASP A 72 4.71 -11.49 4.02
CA ASP A 72 6.03 -10.86 4.07
C ASP A 72 6.14 -9.68 3.09
N THR A 73 5.60 -9.84 1.86
CA THR A 73 5.60 -8.75 0.88
C THR A 73 4.70 -7.57 1.28
N LEU A 74 3.66 -7.82 2.07
CA LEU A 74 2.82 -6.76 2.61
C LEU A 74 3.51 -6.04 3.75
N GLY A 75 4.15 -6.77 4.66
CA GLY A 75 4.97 -6.20 5.73
C GLY A 75 6.06 -5.30 5.15
N ALA A 76 6.82 -5.80 4.17
CA ALA A 76 7.83 -5.02 3.48
C ALA A 76 7.25 -3.76 2.78
N ALA A 77 6.05 -3.86 2.18
CA ALA A 77 5.42 -2.71 1.55
C ALA A 77 4.94 -1.65 2.56
N ILE A 78 4.57 -2.05 3.79
CA ILE A 78 4.22 -1.13 4.88
C ILE A 78 5.48 -0.36 5.31
N GLU A 79 6.53 -1.09 5.70
CA GLU A 79 7.81 -0.50 6.15
C GLU A 79 8.40 0.44 5.08
N LEU A 80 8.42 0.01 3.81
CA LEU A 80 8.89 0.86 2.71
C LEU A 80 7.95 2.04 2.45
N GLY A 81 6.63 1.87 2.63
CA GLY A 81 5.67 2.96 2.45
C GLY A 81 5.88 4.07 3.45
N GLU A 82 6.09 3.71 4.71
CA GLU A 82 6.40 4.65 5.80
C GLU A 82 7.74 5.37 5.54
N LEU A 83 8.79 4.61 5.20
CA LEU A 83 10.09 5.19 4.87
C LEU A 83 10.01 6.17 3.70
N LEU A 84 9.37 5.78 2.59
CA LEU A 84 9.23 6.61 1.40
C LEU A 84 8.40 7.87 1.67
N PHE A 85 7.37 7.77 2.52
CA PHE A 85 6.58 8.92 2.93
C PHE A 85 7.42 9.93 3.70
N LEU A 86 8.20 9.47 4.68
CA LEU A 86 9.10 10.34 5.44
C LEU A 86 10.16 10.98 4.55
N LEU A 87 10.73 10.24 3.59
CA LEU A 87 11.68 10.78 2.63
C LEU A 87 11.03 11.81 1.68
N ALA A 88 9.78 11.62 1.30
CA ALA A 88 9.05 12.55 0.43
C ALA A 88 8.60 13.84 1.13
N LEU A 89 8.75 13.92 2.47
CA LEU A 89 8.52 15.12 3.25
C LEU A 89 9.77 16.03 3.37
N LEU A 90 10.95 15.52 3.02
CA LEU A 90 12.20 16.29 2.99
C LEU A 90 12.26 17.21 1.77
#